data_AF-A0A7X7F9M2-F1
#
_entry.id   AF-A0A7X7F9M2-F1
#
_cell.length_a   1.000
_cell.length_b   1.000
_cell.length_c   1.000
_cell.angle_alpha   90.00
_cell.angle_beta   90.00
_cell.angle_gamma   90.00
#
_symmetry.space_group_name_H-M   'P 1'
#
loop_
_entity.id
_entity.type
_entity.pdbx_description
1 polymer ?
#
loop_
_entity_poly.entity_id
_entity_poly.type
_entity_poly.pdbx_seq_one_letter_code
_entity_poly.pdbx_strand_id
1 'polypeptide(L)' 'PTISPLNDPAWVAVKSMAKKKGMNGLVDALADLGAKGIVVTDIRTCRL' A
#
# COMPACT_ATOMS: atom_id res chain seq x y z
N PRO A 1 7.96 0.55 5.74
CA PRO A 1 7.06 -0.28 4.90
C PRO A 1 7.41 -1.75 5.13
N THR A 2 6.40 -2.61 5.29
CA THR A 2 6.59 -4.06 5.43
C THR A 2 6.45 -4.70 4.06
N ILE A 3 7.41 -5.57 3.73
CA ILE A 3 7.45 -6.30 2.46
C ILE A 3 7.30 -7.78 2.79
N SER A 4 6.38 -8.47 2.11
CA SER A 4 6.16 -9.90 2.28
C SER A 4 6.15 -10.59 0.92
N PRO A 5 6.87 -11.72 0.76
CA PRO A 5 6.84 -12.48 -0.50
C PRO A 5 5.44 -13.05 -0.74
N LEU A 6 5.08 -13.19 -2.01
CA LEU A 6 3.86 -13.87 -2.44
C LEU A 6 4.19 -15.24 -3.04
N ASN A 7 3.14 -16.03 -3.32
CA ASN A 7 3.30 -17.33 -3.97
C ASN A 7 3.87 -17.18 -5.40
N ASP A 8 3.48 -16.12 -6.10
CA ASP A 8 4.12 -15.76 -7.36
C ASP A 8 5.43 -15.01 -7.05
N PRO A 9 6.60 -15.54 -7.44
CA PRO A 9 7.90 -14.94 -7.13
C PRO A 9 8.12 -13.60 -7.86
N ALA A 10 7.32 -13.27 -8.87
CA ALA A 10 7.38 -11.97 -9.54
C ALA A 10 6.70 -10.85 -8.73
N TRP A 11 5.98 -11.18 -7.66
CA TRP A 11 5.20 -10.21 -6.87
C TRP A 11 5.58 -10.19 -5.40
N VAL A 12 5.41 -9.01 -4.79
CA VAL A 12 5.53 -8.80 -3.35
C VAL A 12 4.33 -8.03 -2.84
N ALA A 13 3.90 -8.34 -1.61
CA ALA A 13 2.93 -7.54 -0.90
C ALA A 13 3.64 -6.45 -0.09
N VAL A 14 3.20 -5.20 -0.24
CA VAL A 14 3.74 -4.04 0.49
C VAL A 14 2.65 -3.45 1.38
N LYS A 15 2.95 -3.27 2.67
CA LYS A 15 2.09 -2.56 3.62
C LYS A 15 2.83 -1.37 4.19
N SER A 16 2.23 -0.19 4.13
CA SER A 16 2.81 1.04 4.68
C SER A 16 1.73 1.94 5.24
N MET A 17 2.06 2.69 6.30
CA MET A 17 1.22 3.79 6.76
C MET A 17 1.42 4.99 5.83
N ALA A 18 0.32 5.61 5.42
CA ALA A 18 0.32 6.81 4.59
C ALA A 18 -0.61 7.88 5.19
N LYS A 19 -0.34 9.15 4.89
CA LYS A 19 -1.24 10.25 5.29
C LYS A 19 -2.59 10.08 4.58
N LYS A 20 -3.69 10.32 5.30
CA LYS A 20 -5.05 10.31 4.72
C LYS A 20 -5.23 11.39 3.65
N LYS A 21 -4.61 12.56 3.85
CA LYS A 21 -4.61 13.63 2.86
C LYS A 21 -3.83 13.19 1.62
N GLY A 22 -4.49 13.23 0.46
CA GLY A 22 -3.88 12.83 -0.82
C GLY A 22 -3.93 11.32 -1.09
N MET A 23 -4.74 10.56 -0.35
CA MET A 23 -4.85 9.11 -0.53
C MET A 23 -5.18 8.71 -1.97
N ASN A 24 -6.14 9.39 -2.61
CA ASN A 24 -6.54 9.06 -3.98
C ASN A 24 -5.35 9.18 -4.95
N GLY A 25 -4.62 10.30 -4.92
CA GLY A 25 -3.45 10.48 -5.78
C GLY A 25 -2.30 9.52 -5.48
N LEU A 26 -2.15 9.07 -4.23
CA LEU A 26 -1.19 8.01 -3.90
C LEU A 26 -1.60 6.67 -4.53
N VAL A 27 -2.89 6.32 -4.46
CA VAL A 27 -3.43 5.11 -5.09
C VAL A 27 -3.25 5.17 -6.61
N ASP A 28 -3.54 6.31 -7.23
CA ASP A 28 -3.36 6.52 -8.67
C ASP A 28 -1.87 6.37 -9.05
N ALA A 29 -0.95 7.01 -8.33
CA ALA A 29 0.48 6.89 -8.59
C ALA A 29 1.01 5.45 -8.43
N LEU A 30 0.46 4.68 -7.48
CA LEU A 30 0.81 3.27 -7.32
C LEU A 30 0.24 2.42 -8.47
N ALA A 31 -0.98 2.72 -8.91
CA ALA A 31 -1.60 2.04 -10.05
C ALA A 31 -0.81 2.30 -11.35
N ASP A 32 -0.35 3.54 -11.57
CA ASP A 32 0.49 3.93 -12.71
C ASP A 32 1.83 3.18 -12.75
N LEU A 33 2.37 2.85 -11.57
CA LEU A 33 3.58 2.02 -11.42
C LEU A 33 3.31 0.52 -11.62
N GLY A 34 2.06 0.12 -11.87
CA GLY A 34 1.65 -1.27 -12.08
C GLY A 34 1.30 -2.02 -10.79
N ALA A 35 1.14 -1.33 -9.66
CA ALA A 35 0.65 -1.97 -8.44
C ALA A 35 -0.78 -2.48 -8.63
N LYS A 36 -1.06 -3.68 -8.12
CA LYS A 36 -2.37 -4.33 -8.21
C LYS A 36 -2.88 -4.69 -6.82
N GLY A 37 -4.20 -4.77 -6.68
CA GLY A 37 -4.84 -5.18 -5.42
C GLY A 37 -4.60 -4.20 -4.27
N ILE A 38 -4.63 -2.90 -4.54
CA ILE A 38 -4.40 -1.86 -3.53
C ILE A 38 -5.59 -1.83 -2.56
N VAL A 39 -5.31 -2.06 -1.28
CA VAL A 39 -6.31 -2.01 -0.21
C VAL A 39 -5.94 -0.92 0.79
N VAL A 40 -6.89 -0.03 1.07
CA VAL A 40 -6.74 1.04 2.07
C VAL A 40 -7.55 0.70 3.30
N THR A 41 -6.91 0.74 4.46
CA THR A 41 -7.55 0.52 5.76
C THR A 41 -7.29 1.70 6.67
N ASP A 42 -8.33 2.21 7.33
CA ASP A 42 -8.20 3.31 8.30
C ASP A 42 -7.51 2.83 9.59
N ILE A 43 -6.66 3.67 10.17
CA ILE A 43 -5.87 3.34 11.37
C ILE A 43 -6.53 4.06 12.55
N ARG A 44 -7.15 3.30 13.45
CA ARG A 44 -7.87 3.85 14.61
C ARG A 44 -6.93 4.45 15.65
N THR A 45 -5.81 3.80 15.90
CA THR A 45 -4.78 4.25 16.85
C THR A 45 -3.41 3.83 16.31
N CYS A 46 -2.43 4.71 16.48
CA CYS A 46 -1.03 4.43 16.17
C CYS A 46 -0.17 5.09 17.23
N ARG A 47 0.81 4.35 17.76
CA ARG A 47 1.86 4.88 18.61
C ARG A 47 3.17 4.74 17.83
N LEU A 48 3.84 5.87 17.63
CA LEU A 48 5.15 5.94 16.97
C LEU A 48 6.27 5.59 17.95
#